data_AF-A0A1I5UUR0-F1
#
_entry.id   AF-A0A1I5UUR0-F1
#
_cell.length_a   1.000
_cell.length_b   1.000
_cell.length_c   1.000
_cell.angle_alpha   90.00
_cell.angle_beta   90.00
_cell.angle_gamma   90.00
#
_symmetry.space_group_name_H-M   'P 1'
#
loop_
_entity.id
_entity.type
_entity.pdbx_description
1 polymer ?
#
loop_
_entity_poly.entity_id
_entity_poly.type
_entity_poly.pdbx_seq_one_letter_code
_entity_poly.pdbx_strand_id
1 'polypeptide(L)'
;MRTSAEAPAPLARRVGRALIWLLALVVGLLAWATVARVTYGGGPEVDRLGTAQVLRCVEHGPVSRFGVGTTHTCTAEVRWSNGQVEQREFSPGQLSPADTGAAVPVYLDIPEGVRGELSLGRNDSARFSALRLPANLLLGVVVAGLGLGAAYTGYRVFRPHSARPERGERPERRVRGRAAEQRKAGRRAERRWPVTAADLAATPTPRRTVRLRLLAAWCVLAVLYTLLATVPRYDAPRSPEFTSPWPRLGDALLLDVPPTAVAVLGTILAVLLAAAAGASRTDAARVVRHGPDYVGRDLAGRGPVERRVADQLGRLAAHDVGFRLAGVAVGVLLLAVAAWATMRAINAWSSQAPVPVQLASLRDAVLLAALASLWLGTVETRHRRLTLLLERHRETSRASAGTGSGSAES
;
A
#
# COMPACT_ATOMS: atom_id res chain seq x y z
N MET A 1 56.34 3.98 -31.10
CA MET A 1 55.79 5.00 -30.18
C MET A 1 54.40 5.41 -30.64
N ARG A 2 53.35 4.90 -30.00
CA ARG A 2 51.98 5.45 -30.05
C ARG A 2 51.39 5.31 -28.65
N THR A 3 51.45 6.38 -27.87
CA THR A 3 50.80 6.52 -26.57
C THR A 3 49.39 7.06 -26.80
N SER A 4 48.45 6.18 -27.11
CA SER A 4 47.02 6.50 -27.15
C SER A 4 46.48 6.46 -25.72
N ALA A 5 46.62 7.56 -24.98
CA ALA A 5 45.98 7.75 -23.69
C ALA A 5 44.49 8.11 -23.92
N GLU A 6 43.67 7.13 -24.28
CA GLU A 6 42.22 7.31 -24.42
C GLU A 6 41.47 7.14 -23.08
N ALA A 7 41.18 8.30 -22.50
CA ALA A 7 39.97 8.72 -21.79
C ALA A 7 39.34 7.82 -20.68
N PRO A 8 39.39 8.25 -19.39
CA PRO A 8 38.55 7.73 -18.31
C PRO A 8 37.09 8.25 -18.37
N ALA A 9 36.48 8.31 -19.55
CA ALA A 9 35.11 8.80 -19.75
C ALA A 9 33.96 8.00 -19.06
N PRO A 10 34.05 6.67 -18.80
CA PRO A 10 32.88 5.93 -18.32
C PRO A 10 32.57 6.14 -16.83
N LEU A 11 33.56 6.56 -16.03
CA LEU A 11 33.37 6.77 -14.58
C LEU A 11 32.74 8.13 -14.29
N ALA A 12 33.25 9.19 -14.90
CA ALA A 12 32.72 10.55 -14.77
C ALA A 12 31.22 10.62 -15.12
N ARG A 13 30.80 9.94 -16.20
CA ARG A 13 29.38 9.89 -16.60
C ARG A 13 28.49 9.16 -15.59
N ARG A 14 29.01 8.13 -14.89
CA ARG A 14 28.24 7.39 -13.87
C ARG A 14 28.13 8.17 -12.57
N VAL A 15 29.22 8.79 -12.14
CA VAL A 15 29.25 9.69 -10.98
C VAL A 15 28.32 10.87 -11.23
N GLY A 16 28.38 11.51 -12.40
CA GLY A 16 27.47 12.58 -12.79
C GLY A 16 26.00 12.17 -12.74
N ARG A 17 25.63 10.99 -13.25
CA ARG A 17 24.25 10.48 -13.13
C ARG A 17 23.84 10.23 -11.68
N ALA A 18 24.71 9.66 -10.85
CA ALA A 18 24.42 9.42 -9.44
C ALA A 18 24.20 10.74 -8.68
N LEU A 19 25.02 11.76 -8.95
CA LEU A 19 24.86 13.11 -8.39
C LEU A 19 23.54 13.75 -8.80
N ILE A 20 23.13 13.62 -10.07
CA ILE A 20 21.83 14.13 -10.55
C ILE A 20 20.67 13.46 -9.80
N TRP A 21 20.69 12.14 -9.64
CA TRP A 21 19.64 11.43 -8.90
C TRP A 21 19.62 11.79 -7.41
N LEU A 22 20.79 11.97 -6.79
CA LEU A 22 20.89 12.39 -5.40
C LEU A 22 20.34 13.81 -5.21
N LEU A 23 20.71 14.75 -6.09
CA LEU A 23 20.20 16.12 -6.06
C LEU A 23 18.68 16.14 -6.26
N ALA A 24 18.17 15.38 -7.24
CA ALA A 24 16.73 15.26 -7.47
C ALA A 24 16.00 14.70 -6.25
N LEU A 25 16.56 13.70 -5.56
CA LEU A 25 16.01 13.17 -4.31
C LEU A 25 15.97 14.23 -3.20
N VAL A 26 17.04 15.02 -3.01
CA VAL A 26 17.06 16.10 -2.02
C VAL A 26 15.99 17.15 -2.30
N VAL A 27 15.87 17.59 -3.56
CA VAL A 27 14.82 18.53 -3.98
C VAL A 27 13.42 17.94 -3.77
N GLY A 28 13.23 16.66 -4.10
CA GLY A 28 11.97 15.94 -3.86
C GLY A 28 11.60 15.86 -2.38
N LEU A 29 12.56 15.55 -1.51
CA LEU A 29 12.35 15.50 -0.05
C LEU A 29 12.00 16.88 0.52
N LEU A 30 12.67 17.94 0.06
CA LEU A 30 12.36 19.32 0.46
C LEU A 30 10.96 19.73 0.02
N ALA A 31 10.60 19.47 -1.24
CA ALA A 31 9.24 19.71 -1.74
C ALA A 31 8.20 18.93 -0.92
N TRP A 32 8.49 17.67 -0.59
CA TRP A 32 7.61 16.84 0.22
C TRP A 32 7.43 17.39 1.64
N ALA A 33 8.52 17.81 2.29
CA ALA A 33 8.46 18.44 3.60
C ALA A 33 7.66 19.76 3.56
N THR A 34 7.83 20.58 2.52
CA THR A 34 7.05 21.81 2.33
C THR A 34 5.57 21.50 2.15
N VAL A 35 5.21 20.57 1.28
CA VAL A 35 3.81 20.16 1.09
C VAL A 35 3.24 19.60 2.39
N ALA A 36 3.94 18.69 3.07
CA ALA A 36 3.49 18.11 4.34
C ALA A 36 3.23 19.17 5.40
N ARG A 37 4.05 20.23 5.47
CA ARG A 37 3.91 21.35 6.41
C ARG A 37 2.76 22.29 6.03
N VAL A 38 2.71 22.75 4.78
CA VAL A 38 1.67 23.68 4.30
C VAL A 38 0.28 23.05 4.36
N THR A 39 0.22 21.73 4.18
CA THR A 39 -1.03 20.97 4.25
C THR A 39 -1.34 20.44 5.65
N TYR A 40 -0.51 20.74 6.66
CA TYR A 40 -0.79 20.42 8.05
C TYR A 40 -1.85 21.36 8.63
N GLY A 41 -3.12 21.05 8.37
CA GLY A 41 -4.21 21.47 9.25
C GLY A 41 -4.07 20.69 10.56
N GLY A 42 -4.09 21.38 11.70
CA GLY A 42 -3.86 20.80 13.01
C GLY A 42 -4.83 19.68 13.38
N GLY A 43 -4.57 19.08 14.54
CA GLY A 43 -5.27 17.89 15.03
C GLY A 43 -6.80 18.05 15.04
N PRO A 44 -7.54 16.94 14.94
CA PRO A 44 -9.00 16.96 15.11
C PRO A 44 -9.44 17.24 16.55
N GLU A 45 -8.50 17.15 17.49
CA GLU A 45 -8.63 17.49 18.90
C GLU A 45 -8.51 19.01 19.03
N VAL A 46 -9.59 19.64 19.51
CA VAL A 46 -9.63 21.07 19.77
C VAL A 46 -10.26 21.25 21.12
N ASP A 47 -9.48 21.68 22.09
CA ASP A 47 -9.98 21.94 23.44
C ASP A 47 -10.63 23.31 23.55
N ARG A 48 -10.20 24.29 22.72
CA ARG A 48 -10.76 25.64 22.71
C ARG A 48 -10.92 26.21 21.32
N LEU A 49 -12.08 26.80 21.06
CA LEU A 49 -12.41 27.56 19.86
C LEU A 49 -12.44 29.05 20.19
N GLY A 50 -12.01 29.89 19.26
CA GLY A 50 -12.01 31.35 19.42
C GLY A 50 -11.90 32.09 18.09
N THR A 51 -11.75 33.41 18.17
CA THR A 51 -11.42 34.27 17.03
C THR A 51 -10.12 35.01 17.31
N ALA A 52 -9.24 35.08 16.31
CA ALA A 52 -7.98 35.81 16.37
C ALA A 52 -8.08 37.09 15.54
N GLN A 53 -7.53 38.18 16.06
CA GLN A 53 -7.26 39.41 15.31
C GLN A 53 -5.75 39.63 15.24
N VAL A 54 -5.23 39.70 14.02
CA VAL A 54 -3.80 39.89 13.77
C VAL A 54 -3.35 41.27 14.26
N LEU A 55 -2.33 41.29 15.12
CA LEU A 55 -1.72 42.51 15.64
C LEU A 55 -0.47 42.89 14.84
N ARG A 56 0.42 41.92 14.62
CA ARG A 56 1.69 42.11 13.92
C ARG A 56 2.12 40.84 13.22
N CYS A 57 2.83 40.97 12.10
CA CYS A 57 3.43 39.87 11.38
C CYS A 57 4.92 40.13 11.10
N VAL A 58 5.72 39.09 11.20
CA VAL A 58 7.14 39.07 10.81
C VAL A 58 7.26 38.24 9.54
N GLU A 59 7.84 38.84 8.51
CA GLU A 59 8.07 38.18 7.22
C GLU A 59 9.32 37.28 7.26
N HIS A 60 9.23 36.13 6.60
CA HIS A 60 10.30 35.16 6.39
C HIS A 60 10.35 34.73 4.93
N GLY A 61 11.43 35.04 4.21
CA GLY A 61 11.60 34.67 2.80
C GLY A 61 12.76 35.40 2.13
N PRO A 62 13.00 35.18 0.82
CA PRO A 62 12.34 34.18 -0.04
C PRO A 62 12.83 32.74 0.21
N VAL A 63 13.88 32.57 1.00
CA VAL A 63 14.38 31.27 1.48
C VAL A 63 14.55 31.35 2.99
N SER A 64 13.84 30.52 3.74
CA SER A 64 13.92 30.50 5.19
C SER A 64 13.92 29.06 5.73
N ARG A 65 14.11 28.89 7.04
CA ARG A 65 13.91 27.60 7.73
C ARG A 65 12.48 27.04 7.58
N PHE A 66 11.56 27.85 7.06
CA PHE A 66 10.16 27.49 6.84
C PHE A 66 9.86 27.02 5.42
N GLY A 67 10.78 27.23 4.46
CA GLY A 67 10.64 26.79 3.08
C GLY A 67 11.11 27.84 2.06
N VAL A 68 10.77 27.59 0.79
CA VAL A 68 10.94 28.55 -0.31
C VAL A 68 9.63 29.30 -0.51
N GLY A 69 9.70 30.63 -0.59
CA GLY A 69 8.56 31.55 -0.63
C GLY A 69 8.57 32.55 0.53
N THR A 70 7.65 33.51 0.50
CA THR A 70 7.39 34.43 1.61
C THR A 70 6.35 33.81 2.54
N THR A 71 6.69 33.71 3.82
CA THR A 71 5.83 33.20 4.89
C THR A 71 5.81 34.20 6.03
N HIS A 72 4.73 34.25 6.80
CA HIS A 72 4.58 35.23 7.88
C HIS A 72 4.31 34.51 9.19
N THR A 73 5.03 34.90 10.24
CA THR A 73 4.73 34.53 11.63
C THR A 73 4.00 35.70 12.25
N CYS A 74 2.76 35.49 12.70
CA CYS A 74 1.92 36.59 13.18
C CYS A 74 1.58 36.43 14.66
N THR A 75 1.68 37.52 15.42
CA THR A 75 1.09 37.62 16.76
C THR A 75 -0.33 38.14 16.61
N ALA A 76 -1.29 37.49 17.24
CA ALA A 76 -2.69 37.86 17.22
C ALA A 76 -3.30 37.84 18.62
N GLU A 77 -4.28 38.68 18.84
CA GLU A 77 -5.14 38.64 20.03
C GLU A 77 -6.25 37.62 19.79
N VAL A 78 -6.31 36.59 20.62
CA VAL A 78 -7.29 35.51 20.52
C VAL A 78 -8.35 35.67 21.59
N ARG A 79 -9.60 35.81 21.15
CA ARG A 79 -10.79 35.82 22.01
C ARG A 79 -11.44 34.44 21.96
N TRP A 80 -11.32 33.71 23.07
CA TRP A 80 -11.87 32.37 23.23
C TRP A 80 -13.37 32.38 23.49
N SER A 81 -14.03 31.25 23.24
CA SER A 81 -15.46 31.06 23.49
C SER A 81 -15.86 31.21 24.97
N ASN A 82 -14.92 30.99 25.90
CA ASN A 82 -15.12 31.24 27.34
C ASN A 82 -14.97 32.72 27.74
N GLY A 83 -14.79 33.63 26.76
CA GLY A 83 -14.61 35.06 26.97
C GLY A 83 -13.18 35.47 27.35
N GLN A 84 -12.25 34.54 27.58
CA GLN A 84 -10.85 34.87 27.83
C GLN A 84 -10.20 35.46 26.58
N VAL A 85 -9.34 36.44 26.78
CA VAL A 85 -8.55 37.09 25.73
C VAL A 85 -7.07 36.90 26.05
N GLU A 86 -6.30 36.43 25.08
CA GLU A 86 -4.85 36.28 25.23
C GLU A 86 -4.13 36.57 23.91
N GLN A 87 -2.89 37.04 23.99
CA GLN A 87 -2.04 37.20 22.82
C GLN A 87 -1.27 35.91 22.56
N ARG A 88 -1.33 35.43 21.32
CA ARG A 88 -0.63 34.22 20.88
C ARG A 88 0.09 34.43 19.57
N GLU A 89 1.22 33.76 19.44
CA GLU A 89 1.98 33.71 18.20
C GLU A 89 1.55 32.48 17.39
N PHE A 90 1.20 32.71 16.13
CA PHE A 90 0.78 31.67 15.20
C PHE A 90 1.96 31.17 14.38
N SER A 91 2.03 29.85 14.16
CA SER A 91 3.04 29.24 13.31
C SER A 91 3.05 29.85 11.89
N PRO A 92 4.22 29.93 11.23
CA PRO A 92 4.35 30.55 9.93
C PRO A 92 3.32 30.04 8.90
N GLY A 93 2.61 30.97 8.25
CA GLY A 93 1.64 30.67 7.19
C GLY A 93 0.21 30.34 7.67
N GLN A 94 -0.04 30.30 8.99
CA GLN A 94 -1.39 30.14 9.54
C GLN A 94 -2.22 31.42 9.43
N LEU A 95 -1.59 32.57 9.64
CA LEU A 95 -2.15 33.90 9.48
C LEU A 95 -1.27 34.71 8.52
N SER A 96 -1.87 35.73 7.91
CA SER A 96 -1.22 36.60 6.93
C SER A 96 -1.51 38.07 7.21
N PRO A 97 -0.73 39.01 6.65
CA PRO A 97 -1.02 40.43 6.76
C PRO A 97 -2.43 40.81 6.25
N ALA A 98 -2.99 40.05 5.32
CA ALA A 98 -4.35 40.24 4.81
C ALA A 98 -5.46 39.93 5.83
N ASP A 99 -5.13 39.24 6.92
CA ASP A 99 -6.06 38.94 8.02
C ASP A 99 -6.12 40.07 9.07
N THR A 100 -5.36 41.15 8.89
CA THR A 100 -5.37 42.31 9.80
C THR A 100 -6.73 43.00 9.79
N GLY A 101 -7.31 43.18 10.98
CA GLY A 101 -8.66 43.77 11.14
C GLY A 101 -9.83 42.81 10.89
N ALA A 102 -9.58 41.57 10.47
CA ALA A 102 -10.60 40.53 10.35
C ALA A 102 -10.58 39.61 11.58
N ALA A 103 -11.76 39.22 12.06
CA ALA A 103 -11.88 38.19 13.08
C ALA A 103 -11.78 36.81 12.42
N VAL A 104 -10.62 36.17 12.52
CA VAL A 104 -10.34 34.85 11.93
C VAL A 104 -10.65 33.75 12.93
N PRO A 105 -11.45 32.73 12.62
CA PRO A 105 -11.71 31.65 13.57
C PRO A 105 -10.44 30.80 13.78
N VAL A 106 -10.14 30.49 15.03
CA VAL A 106 -8.93 29.75 15.44
C VAL A 106 -9.25 28.68 16.47
N TYR A 107 -8.32 27.75 16.64
CA TYR A 107 -8.40 26.70 17.64
C TYR A 107 -7.10 26.57 18.43
N LEU A 108 -7.23 26.04 19.65
CA LEU A 108 -6.14 25.55 20.49
C LEU A 108 -6.33 24.05 20.73
N ASP A 109 -5.29 23.30 20.42
CA ASP A 109 -5.13 21.87 20.68
C ASP A 109 -4.17 21.74 21.87
N ILE A 110 -4.70 21.25 23.00
CA ILE A 110 -3.99 21.02 24.25
C ILE A 110 -3.70 19.51 24.31
N PRO A 111 -2.50 19.06 23.96
CA PRO A 111 -2.19 17.65 23.92
C PRO A 111 -2.42 16.99 25.28
N GLU A 112 -3.13 15.86 25.29
CA GLU A 112 -3.31 15.04 26.50
C GLU A 112 -1.97 14.40 26.93
N GLY A 113 -1.19 15.10 27.76
CA GLY A 113 0.05 14.59 28.33
C GLY A 113 1.06 15.66 28.77
N VAL A 114 2.03 15.27 29.62
CA VAL A 114 2.94 16.18 30.35
C VAL A 114 3.96 16.92 29.44
N ARG A 115 4.03 16.65 28.14
CA ARG A 115 5.08 17.20 27.26
C ARG A 115 4.67 17.56 25.82
N GLY A 116 3.38 17.71 25.53
CA GLY A 116 3.00 18.17 24.20
C GLY A 116 3.09 19.70 24.07
N GLU A 117 3.62 20.19 22.95
CA GLU A 117 3.55 21.62 22.61
C GLU A 117 2.10 21.99 22.27
N LEU A 118 1.63 23.10 22.85
CA LEU A 118 0.33 23.69 22.51
C LEU A 118 0.28 24.01 21.01
N SER A 119 -0.70 23.43 20.31
CA SER A 119 -0.85 23.58 18.87
C SER A 119 -1.98 24.59 18.59
N LEU A 120 -1.60 25.76 18.08
CA LEU A 120 -2.53 26.84 17.73
C LEU A 120 -2.64 26.95 16.22
N GLY A 121 -3.87 27.01 15.68
CA GLY A 121 -4.06 27.05 14.23
C GLY A 121 -5.32 27.77 13.78
N ARG A 122 -5.34 28.13 12.50
CA ARG A 122 -6.50 28.75 11.83
C ARG A 122 -7.55 27.69 11.51
N ASN A 123 -8.79 27.92 11.90
CA ASN A 123 -9.89 26.96 11.77
C ASN A 123 -10.29 26.72 10.29
N ASP A 124 -10.17 27.75 9.47
CA ASP A 124 -10.44 27.78 8.03
C ASP A 124 -9.25 27.27 7.18
N SER A 125 -8.20 26.73 7.80
CA SER A 125 -7.06 26.08 7.11
C SER A 125 -7.41 24.74 6.45
N ALA A 126 -8.63 24.23 6.65
CA ALA A 126 -9.18 23.05 5.99
C ALA A 126 -9.13 23.14 4.44
N ARG A 127 -9.06 24.34 3.86
CA ARG A 127 -8.97 24.54 2.39
C ARG A 127 -7.84 23.73 1.71
N PHE A 128 -6.74 23.45 2.41
CA PHE A 128 -5.63 22.65 1.89
C PHE A 128 -5.62 21.21 2.42
N SER A 129 -6.51 20.87 3.32
CA SER A 129 -6.53 19.55 3.95
C SER A 129 -7.04 18.46 3.01
N ALA A 130 -8.01 18.79 2.15
CA ALA A 130 -8.46 17.92 1.07
C ALA A 130 -7.31 17.59 0.08
N LEU A 131 -6.39 18.53 -0.12
CA LEU A 131 -5.19 18.35 -0.95
C LEU A 131 -4.03 17.69 -0.20
N ARG A 132 -3.98 17.76 1.14
CA ARG A 132 -2.90 17.22 1.99
C ARG A 132 -2.52 15.83 1.58
N LEU A 133 -3.51 14.98 1.53
CA LEU A 133 -3.32 13.56 1.43
C LEU A 133 -2.99 13.10 0.00
N PRO A 134 -3.73 13.51 -1.05
CA PRO A 134 -3.31 13.22 -2.43
C PRO A 134 -1.97 13.86 -2.76
N ALA A 135 -1.68 15.08 -2.30
CA ALA A 135 -0.38 15.72 -2.53
C ALA A 135 0.75 14.99 -1.80
N ASN A 136 0.59 14.62 -0.53
CA ASN A 136 1.61 13.86 0.21
C ASN A 136 1.84 12.47 -0.36
N LEU A 137 0.79 11.79 -0.85
CA LEU A 137 0.96 10.49 -1.50
C LEU A 137 1.64 10.59 -2.84
N LEU A 138 1.16 11.48 -3.72
CA LEU A 138 1.72 11.64 -5.05
C LEU A 138 3.19 12.05 -4.96
N LEU A 139 3.49 13.01 -4.09
CA LEU A 139 4.85 13.46 -3.85
C LEU A 139 5.68 12.42 -3.10
N GLY A 140 5.09 11.69 -2.16
CA GLY A 140 5.73 10.56 -1.49
C GLY A 140 6.12 9.43 -2.45
N VAL A 141 5.27 9.10 -3.43
CA VAL A 141 5.57 8.12 -4.50
C VAL A 141 6.70 8.64 -5.39
N VAL A 142 6.69 9.93 -5.76
CA VAL A 142 7.78 10.55 -6.51
C VAL A 142 9.09 10.46 -5.72
N VAL A 143 9.10 10.83 -4.44
CA VAL A 143 10.26 10.75 -3.55
C VAL A 143 10.75 9.30 -3.41
N ALA A 144 9.86 8.33 -3.26
CA ALA A 144 10.24 6.92 -3.20
C ALA A 144 10.88 6.44 -4.51
N GLY A 145 10.33 6.84 -5.66
CA GLY A 145 10.92 6.56 -6.97
C GLY A 145 12.31 7.19 -7.14
N LEU A 146 12.47 8.45 -6.73
CA LEU A 146 13.76 9.15 -6.69
C LEU A 146 14.75 8.43 -5.76
N GLY A 147 14.30 7.96 -4.60
CA GLY A 147 15.10 7.20 -3.65
C GLY A 147 15.61 5.88 -4.22
N LEU A 148 14.73 5.12 -4.89
CA LEU A 148 15.10 3.89 -5.60
C LEU A 148 16.08 4.17 -6.74
N GLY A 149 15.88 5.24 -7.50
CA GLY A 149 16.79 5.67 -8.58
C GLY A 149 18.18 6.07 -8.05
N ALA A 150 18.23 6.87 -6.98
CA ALA A 150 19.47 7.26 -6.31
C ALA A 150 20.20 6.05 -5.72
N ALA A 151 19.49 5.16 -5.03
CA ALA A 151 20.06 3.92 -4.50
C ALA A 151 20.60 3.00 -5.61
N TYR A 152 19.86 2.84 -6.70
CA TYR A 152 20.27 2.03 -7.84
C TYR A 152 21.50 2.60 -8.55
N THR A 153 21.53 3.91 -8.80
CA THR A 153 22.67 4.57 -9.47
C THR A 153 23.90 4.64 -8.59
N GLY A 154 23.74 4.96 -7.30
CA GLY A 154 24.80 4.87 -6.29
C GLY A 154 25.35 3.45 -6.20
N TYR A 155 24.48 2.44 -6.13
CA TYR A 155 24.90 1.04 -6.19
C TYR A 155 25.72 0.72 -7.45
N ARG A 156 25.38 1.28 -8.62
CA ARG A 156 26.17 1.08 -9.85
C ARG A 156 27.51 1.83 -9.89
N VAL A 157 27.67 2.90 -9.10
CA VAL A 157 28.95 3.59 -8.93
C VAL A 157 29.88 2.76 -8.05
N PHE A 158 29.38 2.27 -6.92
CA PHE A 158 30.19 1.49 -5.96
C PHE A 158 30.34 0.03 -6.32
N ARG A 159 29.44 -0.54 -7.12
CA ARG A 159 29.66 -1.88 -7.67
C ARG A 159 30.84 -1.77 -8.63
N PRO A 160 32.00 -2.37 -8.30
CA PRO A 160 33.08 -2.45 -9.26
C PRO A 160 32.46 -3.05 -10.52
N HIS A 161 32.81 -2.51 -11.69
CA HIS A 161 32.73 -3.36 -12.86
C HIS A 161 33.49 -4.61 -12.47
N SER A 162 32.74 -5.69 -12.26
CA SER A 162 33.31 -7.01 -12.19
C SER A 162 33.92 -7.18 -13.57
N ALA A 163 35.17 -6.71 -13.70
CA ALA A 163 36.13 -7.22 -14.64
C ALA A 163 35.87 -8.71 -14.62
N ARG A 164 35.40 -9.21 -15.77
CA ARG A 164 35.06 -10.59 -16.01
C ARG A 164 36.19 -11.40 -15.35
N PRO A 165 35.95 -12.07 -14.21
CA PRO A 165 37.07 -12.60 -13.46
C PRO A 165 37.66 -13.71 -14.32
N GLU A 166 38.88 -13.48 -14.80
CA GLU A 166 39.75 -14.58 -15.16
C GLU A 166 39.78 -15.54 -13.97
N ARG A 167 39.62 -16.83 -14.30
CA ARG A 167 39.67 -17.98 -13.41
C ARG A 167 40.60 -17.74 -12.20
N GLY A 168 40.02 -17.61 -11.01
CA GLY A 168 40.78 -17.59 -9.76
C GLY A 168 39.83 -17.63 -8.57
N GLU A 169 39.72 -18.79 -7.93
CA GLU A 169 38.79 -19.13 -6.86
C GLU A 169 39.00 -18.32 -5.57
N ARG A 170 37.93 -17.71 -5.02
CA ARG A 170 37.83 -17.32 -3.60
C ARG A 170 36.38 -17.39 -3.06
N PRO A 171 36.18 -17.54 -1.73
CA PRO A 171 35.05 -18.29 -1.14
C PRO A 171 33.79 -17.48 -0.78
N GLU A 172 33.67 -16.21 -1.17
CA GLU A 172 32.46 -15.38 -0.91
C GLU A 172 31.20 -15.81 -1.69
N ARG A 173 31.26 -16.96 -2.37
CA ARG A 173 30.26 -17.49 -3.29
C ARG A 173 28.95 -17.98 -2.63
N ARG A 174 28.87 -18.09 -1.29
CA ARG A 174 27.74 -18.78 -0.63
C ARG A 174 26.46 -17.94 -0.49
N VAL A 175 26.53 -16.63 -0.22
CA VAL A 175 25.30 -15.83 0.04
C VAL A 175 24.72 -15.22 -1.24
N ARG A 176 25.56 -14.72 -2.16
CA ARG A 176 25.12 -14.33 -3.52
C ARG A 176 24.80 -15.53 -4.41
N GLY A 177 25.30 -16.72 -4.06
CA GLY A 177 24.95 -17.99 -4.68
C GLY A 177 23.46 -18.26 -4.57
N ARG A 178 22.87 -18.21 -3.36
CA ARG A 178 21.48 -18.64 -3.14
C ARG A 178 20.44 -17.89 -3.96
N ALA A 179 20.49 -16.56 -4.03
CA ALA A 179 19.51 -15.80 -4.83
C ALA A 179 19.70 -16.03 -6.34
N ALA A 180 20.95 -16.12 -6.81
CA ALA A 180 21.25 -16.41 -8.20
C ALA A 180 20.91 -17.87 -8.58
N GLU A 181 21.10 -18.79 -7.65
CA GLU A 181 20.79 -20.21 -7.75
C GLU A 181 19.29 -20.44 -7.72
N GLN A 182 18.55 -19.76 -6.84
CA GLN A 182 17.08 -19.72 -6.86
C GLN A 182 16.55 -19.17 -8.19
N ARG A 183 17.14 -18.09 -8.73
CA ARG A 183 16.77 -17.58 -10.07
C ARG A 183 17.09 -18.56 -11.18
N LYS A 184 18.25 -19.24 -11.13
CA LYS A 184 18.63 -20.27 -12.11
C LYS A 184 17.72 -21.49 -12.01
N ALA A 185 17.38 -21.94 -10.80
CA ALA A 185 16.45 -23.03 -10.54
C ALA A 185 15.05 -22.69 -11.05
N GLY A 186 14.56 -21.47 -10.78
CA GLY A 186 13.29 -20.97 -11.31
C GLY A 186 13.26 -20.97 -12.84
N ARG A 187 14.31 -20.46 -13.50
CA ARG A 187 14.42 -20.49 -14.97
C ARG A 187 14.50 -21.90 -15.54
N ARG A 188 15.19 -22.82 -14.85
CA ARG A 188 15.25 -24.24 -15.25
C ARG A 188 13.89 -24.91 -15.12
N ALA A 189 13.16 -24.64 -14.03
CA ALA A 189 11.81 -25.14 -13.82
C ALA A 189 10.85 -24.60 -14.88
N GLU A 190 10.96 -23.32 -15.24
CA GLU A 190 10.17 -22.68 -16.29
C GLU A 190 10.47 -23.26 -17.68
N ARG A 191 11.75 -23.53 -18.00
CA ARG A 191 12.15 -24.19 -19.25
C ARG A 191 11.66 -25.64 -19.34
N ARG A 192 11.60 -26.35 -18.20
CA ARG A 192 11.14 -27.74 -18.15
C ARG A 192 9.63 -27.86 -18.39
N TRP A 193 8.86 -26.84 -18.00
CA TRP A 193 7.40 -26.83 -18.08
C TRP A 193 6.91 -25.56 -18.78
N PRO A 194 7.16 -25.42 -20.09
CA PRO A 194 6.77 -24.24 -20.83
C PRO A 194 5.24 -24.14 -20.87
N VAL A 195 4.75 -22.89 -20.82
CA VAL A 195 3.34 -22.53 -20.94
C VAL A 195 3.25 -21.39 -21.95
N THR A 196 2.36 -21.51 -22.91
CA THR A 196 2.07 -20.49 -23.92
C THR A 196 0.94 -19.57 -23.47
N ALA A 197 0.77 -18.43 -24.14
CA ALA A 197 -0.38 -17.55 -23.90
C ALA A 197 -1.71 -18.25 -24.20
N ALA A 198 -1.74 -19.14 -25.20
CA ALA A 198 -2.91 -19.95 -25.54
C ALA A 198 -3.29 -20.90 -24.39
N ASP A 199 -2.30 -21.56 -23.77
CA ASP A 199 -2.54 -22.41 -22.59
C ASP A 199 -3.14 -21.61 -21.43
N LEU A 200 -2.65 -20.39 -21.19
CA LEU A 200 -3.17 -19.49 -20.14
C LEU A 200 -4.61 -19.03 -20.41
N ALA A 201 -4.99 -18.88 -21.68
CA ALA A 201 -6.33 -18.51 -22.09
C ALA A 201 -7.30 -19.70 -21.98
N ALA A 202 -6.86 -20.91 -22.34
CA ALA A 202 -7.66 -22.14 -22.26
C ALA A 202 -7.84 -22.68 -20.84
N THR A 203 -6.98 -22.27 -19.90
CA THR A 203 -7.03 -22.73 -18.51
C THR A 203 -8.16 -22.03 -17.74
N PRO A 204 -9.08 -22.77 -17.09
CA PRO A 204 -10.10 -22.16 -16.25
C PRO A 204 -9.45 -21.40 -15.09
N THR A 205 -9.93 -20.20 -14.78
CA THR A 205 -9.39 -19.39 -13.68
C THR A 205 -9.73 -20.02 -12.33
N PRO A 206 -8.74 -20.50 -11.55
CA PRO A 206 -9.00 -21.06 -10.23
C PRO A 206 -9.62 -20.01 -9.30
N ARG A 207 -10.52 -20.40 -8.39
CA ARG A 207 -11.12 -19.46 -7.43
C ARG A 207 -10.06 -18.83 -6.55
N ARG A 208 -8.98 -19.54 -6.21
CA ARG A 208 -7.80 -18.95 -5.53
C ARG A 208 -7.19 -17.79 -6.30
N THR A 209 -7.09 -17.87 -7.63
CA THR A 209 -6.56 -16.77 -8.44
C THR A 209 -7.50 -15.57 -8.43
N VAL A 210 -8.82 -15.82 -8.52
CA VAL A 210 -9.85 -14.78 -8.35
C VAL A 210 -9.73 -14.12 -6.98
N ARG A 211 -9.64 -14.92 -5.91
CA ARG A 211 -9.44 -14.46 -4.54
C ARG A 211 -8.23 -13.54 -4.39
N LEU A 212 -7.07 -13.94 -4.91
CA LEU A 212 -5.85 -13.13 -4.80
C LEU A 212 -5.99 -11.78 -5.53
N ARG A 213 -6.67 -11.76 -6.69
CA ARG A 213 -6.97 -10.51 -7.40
C ARG A 213 -7.97 -9.64 -6.64
N LEU A 214 -9.03 -10.25 -6.11
CA LEU A 214 -10.01 -9.52 -5.30
C LEU A 214 -9.36 -8.99 -4.02
N LEU A 215 -8.44 -9.74 -3.39
CA LEU A 215 -7.71 -9.28 -2.20
C LEU A 215 -6.78 -8.11 -2.57
N ALA A 216 -6.11 -8.18 -3.72
CA ALA A 216 -5.31 -7.06 -4.21
C ALA A 216 -6.19 -5.82 -4.45
N ALA A 217 -7.36 -5.98 -5.08
CA ALA A 217 -8.32 -4.91 -5.27
C ALA A 217 -8.86 -4.38 -3.93
N TRP A 218 -9.13 -5.26 -2.97
CA TRP A 218 -9.54 -4.90 -1.62
C TRP A 218 -8.45 -4.10 -0.89
N CYS A 219 -7.17 -4.46 -1.05
CA CYS A 219 -6.07 -3.66 -0.51
C CYS A 219 -6.04 -2.26 -1.12
N VAL A 220 -6.24 -2.13 -2.43
CA VAL A 220 -6.35 -0.81 -3.10
C VAL A 220 -7.56 -0.04 -2.57
N LEU A 221 -8.71 -0.69 -2.41
CA LEU A 221 -9.90 -0.09 -1.83
C LEU A 221 -9.65 0.37 -0.38
N ALA A 222 -8.98 -0.44 0.44
CA ALA A 222 -8.61 -0.08 1.80
C ALA A 222 -7.70 1.15 1.83
N VAL A 223 -6.70 1.21 0.95
CA VAL A 223 -5.87 2.41 0.77
C VAL A 223 -6.76 3.60 0.42
N LEU A 224 -7.52 3.55 -0.68
CA LEU A 224 -8.36 4.66 -1.12
C LEU A 224 -9.37 5.11 -0.07
N TYR A 225 -9.97 4.16 0.65
CA TYR A 225 -11.01 4.48 1.62
C TYR A 225 -10.44 5.01 2.93
N THR A 226 -9.31 4.47 3.43
CA THR A 226 -8.58 5.11 4.55
C THR A 226 -8.19 6.53 4.19
N LEU A 227 -7.80 6.75 2.94
CA LEU A 227 -7.44 8.08 2.48
C LEU A 227 -8.64 9.03 2.47
N LEU A 228 -9.76 8.61 1.86
CA LEU A 228 -11.00 9.39 1.87
C LEU A 228 -11.54 9.61 3.28
N ALA A 229 -11.43 8.63 4.18
CA ALA A 229 -11.86 8.74 5.57
C ALA A 229 -11.04 9.78 6.37
N THR A 230 -9.84 10.15 5.92
CA THR A 230 -9.10 11.26 6.54
C THR A 230 -9.61 12.63 6.13
N VAL A 231 -10.34 12.76 5.03
CA VAL A 231 -10.81 14.07 4.55
C VAL A 231 -11.72 14.73 5.60
N PRO A 232 -12.78 14.08 6.14
CA PRO A 232 -13.61 14.72 7.16
C PRO A 232 -12.87 14.93 8.48
N ARG A 233 -11.73 14.27 8.73
CA ARG A 233 -10.87 14.53 9.91
C ARG A 233 -10.25 15.91 9.85
N TYR A 234 -9.95 16.37 8.65
CA TYR A 234 -9.28 17.65 8.45
C TYR A 234 -10.17 18.72 7.78
N ASP A 235 -11.37 18.36 7.33
CA ASP A 235 -12.29 19.24 6.59
C ASP A 235 -13.66 19.40 7.25
N ALA A 236 -13.90 18.78 8.41
CA ALA A 236 -15.14 19.01 9.14
C ALA A 236 -15.21 20.50 9.56
N PRO A 237 -16.24 21.25 9.12
CA PRO A 237 -16.40 22.65 9.50
C PRO A 237 -16.57 22.71 11.02
N ARG A 238 -15.58 23.29 11.72
CA ARG A 238 -15.64 23.47 13.18
C ARG A 238 -16.46 24.73 13.45
N SER A 239 -17.78 24.60 13.39
CA SER A 239 -18.69 25.65 13.83
C SER A 239 -18.87 25.58 15.35
N PRO A 240 -19.24 26.68 16.03
CA PRO A 240 -19.59 26.63 17.45
C PRO A 240 -20.76 25.68 17.76
N GLU A 241 -21.57 25.32 16.75
CA GLU A 241 -22.68 24.36 16.86
C GLU A 241 -22.27 22.90 16.62
N PHE A 242 -21.06 22.66 16.07
CA PHE A 242 -20.57 21.32 15.74
C PHE A 242 -19.22 21.03 16.40
N THR A 243 -19.27 20.30 17.51
CA THR A 243 -18.06 19.69 18.09
C THR A 243 -17.66 18.48 17.24
N SER A 244 -16.44 18.53 16.70
CA SER A 244 -15.80 17.44 15.97
C SER A 244 -15.95 16.11 16.72
N PRO A 245 -16.69 15.09 16.21
CA PRO A 245 -16.86 13.82 16.91
C PRO A 245 -15.59 12.95 16.86
N TRP A 246 -14.52 13.44 16.24
CA TRP A 246 -13.32 12.68 15.92
C TRP A 246 -12.59 12.02 17.09
N PRO A 247 -12.50 12.60 18.31
CA PRO A 247 -11.93 11.89 19.45
C PRO A 247 -12.71 10.61 19.77
N ARG A 248 -14.05 10.72 19.89
CA ARG A 248 -14.93 9.55 20.12
C ARG A 248 -14.91 8.57 18.97
N LEU A 249 -14.73 9.06 17.74
CA LEU A 249 -14.56 8.22 16.56
C LEU A 249 -13.24 7.48 16.57
N GLY A 250 -12.15 8.14 16.96
CA GLY A 250 -10.84 7.52 17.13
C GLY A 250 -10.91 6.34 18.10
N ASP A 251 -11.58 6.55 19.23
CA ASP A 251 -11.82 5.49 20.22
C ASP A 251 -12.72 4.36 19.71
N ALA A 252 -13.63 4.67 18.80
CA ALA A 252 -14.57 3.72 18.21
C ALA A 252 -13.97 2.90 17.07
N LEU A 253 -12.92 3.40 16.40
CA LEU A 253 -12.20 2.66 15.36
C LEU A 253 -11.51 1.44 15.98
N LEU A 254 -11.51 0.33 15.24
CA LEU A 254 -10.84 -0.89 15.69
C LEU A 254 -9.32 -0.76 15.58
N LEU A 255 -8.88 0.00 14.58
CA LEU A 255 -7.49 0.18 14.23
C LEU A 255 -7.23 1.65 13.85
N ASP A 256 -6.53 2.38 14.70
CA ASP A 256 -5.98 3.69 14.34
C ASP A 256 -4.55 3.54 13.79
N VAL A 257 -4.45 2.89 12.63
CA VAL A 257 -3.17 2.77 11.93
C VAL A 257 -2.91 4.08 11.18
N PRO A 258 -1.69 4.65 11.26
CA PRO A 258 -1.34 5.84 10.50
C PRO A 258 -1.72 5.68 9.01
N PRO A 259 -2.45 6.63 8.40
CA PRO A 259 -2.91 6.51 7.01
C PRO A 259 -1.77 6.26 6.01
N THR A 260 -0.59 6.81 6.30
CA THR A 260 0.65 6.59 5.53
C THR A 260 1.10 5.13 5.58
N ALA A 261 1.05 4.49 6.75
CA ALA A 261 1.38 3.07 6.90
C ALA A 261 0.38 2.19 6.15
N VAL A 262 -0.92 2.48 6.23
CA VAL A 262 -1.95 1.77 5.45
C VAL A 262 -1.70 1.93 3.95
N ALA A 263 -1.43 3.15 3.49
CA ALA A 263 -1.14 3.41 2.09
C ALA A 263 0.08 2.62 1.59
N VAL A 264 1.20 2.66 2.31
CA VAL A 264 2.44 1.98 1.93
C VAL A 264 2.29 0.46 1.99
N LEU A 265 1.85 -0.09 3.12
CA LEU A 265 1.73 -1.53 3.31
C LEU A 265 0.63 -2.12 2.43
N GLY A 266 -0.51 -1.45 2.31
CA GLY A 266 -1.62 -1.86 1.44
C GLY A 266 -1.22 -1.89 -0.03
N THR A 267 -0.46 -0.90 -0.52
CA THR A 267 0.03 -0.88 -1.90
C THR A 267 1.04 -2.01 -2.15
N ILE A 268 2.00 -2.22 -1.24
CA ILE A 268 2.97 -3.31 -1.35
C ILE A 268 2.24 -4.66 -1.38
N LEU A 269 1.31 -4.88 -0.46
CA LEU A 269 0.54 -6.12 -0.37
C LEU A 269 -0.32 -6.35 -1.62
N ALA A 270 -0.95 -5.30 -2.16
CA ALA A 270 -1.72 -5.39 -3.40
C ALA A 270 -0.85 -5.87 -4.58
N VAL A 271 0.35 -5.32 -4.73
CA VAL A 271 1.30 -5.73 -5.79
C VAL A 271 1.74 -7.19 -5.61
N LEU A 272 2.07 -7.59 -4.38
CA LEU A 272 2.46 -8.97 -4.07
C LEU A 272 1.34 -9.96 -4.34
N LEU A 273 0.09 -9.63 -3.96
CA LEU A 273 -1.08 -10.45 -4.21
C LEU A 273 -1.40 -10.57 -5.71
N ALA A 274 -1.29 -9.47 -6.47
CA ALA A 274 -1.45 -9.48 -7.91
C ALA A 274 -0.39 -10.35 -8.61
N ALA A 275 0.87 -10.26 -8.17
CA ALA A 275 1.96 -11.11 -8.65
C ALA A 275 1.71 -12.59 -8.31
N ALA A 276 1.29 -12.88 -7.08
CA ALA A 276 0.94 -14.24 -6.65
C ALA A 276 -0.27 -14.80 -7.43
N ALA A 277 -1.24 -13.97 -7.80
CA ALA A 277 -2.35 -14.36 -8.67
C ALA A 277 -1.86 -14.76 -10.06
N GLY A 278 -0.91 -14.00 -10.63
CA GLY A 278 -0.24 -14.33 -11.88
C GLY A 278 0.47 -15.69 -11.81
N ALA A 279 1.29 -15.89 -10.77
CA ALA A 279 1.98 -17.16 -10.54
C ALA A 279 1.00 -18.34 -10.38
N SER A 280 -0.08 -18.16 -9.61
CA SER A 280 -1.13 -19.16 -9.42
C SER A 280 -1.81 -19.55 -10.75
N ARG A 281 -2.07 -18.58 -11.64
CA ARG A 281 -2.62 -18.86 -12.98
C ARG A 281 -1.63 -19.65 -13.84
N THR A 282 -0.36 -19.28 -13.82
CA THR A 282 0.68 -20.01 -14.58
C THR A 282 0.82 -21.45 -14.08
N ASP A 283 0.76 -21.67 -12.78
CA ASP A 283 0.80 -23.02 -12.21
C ASP A 283 -0.43 -23.85 -12.55
N ALA A 284 -1.62 -23.25 -12.54
CA ALA A 284 -2.84 -23.94 -12.99
C ALA A 284 -2.74 -24.37 -14.46
N ALA A 285 -2.20 -23.51 -15.32
CA ALA A 285 -2.00 -23.84 -16.73
C ALA A 285 -0.98 -24.96 -16.93
N ARG A 286 0.08 -25.01 -16.10
CA ARG A 286 1.02 -26.13 -16.10
C ARG A 286 0.36 -27.45 -15.70
N VAL A 287 -0.54 -27.43 -14.71
CA VAL A 287 -1.31 -28.64 -14.32
C VAL A 287 -2.22 -29.09 -15.46
N VAL A 288 -2.92 -28.17 -16.13
CA VAL A 288 -3.81 -28.54 -17.25
C VAL A 288 -3.03 -29.06 -18.46
N ARG A 289 -1.87 -28.46 -18.77
CA ARG A 289 -1.05 -28.86 -19.93
C ARG A 289 -0.29 -30.16 -19.69
N HIS A 290 0.36 -30.28 -18.53
CA HIS A 290 1.33 -31.34 -18.25
C HIS A 290 0.81 -32.40 -17.26
N GLY A 291 -0.39 -32.21 -16.72
CA GLY A 291 -1.11 -33.24 -15.99
C GLY A 291 -0.43 -33.74 -14.71
N PRO A 292 -0.55 -35.06 -14.41
CA PRO A 292 0.05 -35.68 -13.24
C PRO A 292 1.57 -35.51 -13.14
N ASP A 293 2.29 -35.47 -14.27
CA ASP A 293 3.76 -35.32 -14.30
C ASP A 293 4.22 -34.01 -13.65
N TYR A 294 3.47 -32.93 -13.86
CA TYR A 294 3.73 -31.65 -13.22
C TYR A 294 3.43 -31.67 -11.72
N VAL A 295 2.29 -32.25 -11.33
CA VAL A 295 1.84 -32.29 -9.93
C VAL A 295 2.75 -33.21 -9.10
N GLY A 296 3.20 -34.31 -9.68
CA GLY A 296 4.01 -35.34 -9.03
C GLY A 296 5.50 -35.04 -8.95
N ARG A 297 5.97 -33.96 -9.59
CA ARG A 297 7.41 -33.62 -9.66
C ARG A 297 8.07 -33.46 -8.28
N ASP A 298 7.31 -32.99 -7.29
CA ASP A 298 7.78 -32.69 -5.93
C ASP A 298 7.29 -33.74 -4.91
N LEU A 299 6.57 -34.78 -5.35
CA LEU A 299 6.07 -35.83 -4.47
C LEU A 299 7.15 -36.89 -4.25
N ALA A 300 7.56 -37.10 -3.00
CA ALA A 300 8.46 -38.19 -2.64
C ALA A 300 7.77 -39.55 -2.78
N GLY A 301 8.53 -40.59 -3.16
CA GLY A 301 8.04 -41.97 -3.22
C GLY A 301 8.51 -42.73 -4.45
N ARG A 302 8.55 -44.06 -4.35
CA ARG A 302 8.79 -44.97 -5.48
C ARG A 302 7.44 -45.40 -6.07
N GLY A 303 7.30 -45.35 -7.38
CA GLY A 303 6.08 -45.76 -8.08
C GLY A 303 5.67 -44.79 -9.20
N PRO A 304 4.70 -45.22 -10.04
CA PRO A 304 4.18 -44.39 -11.13
C PRO A 304 3.61 -43.08 -10.58
N VAL A 305 3.76 -42.00 -11.36
CA VAL A 305 3.42 -40.63 -10.94
C VAL A 305 1.94 -40.52 -10.60
N GLU A 306 1.09 -41.20 -11.36
CA GLU A 306 -0.36 -41.22 -11.25
C GLU A 306 -0.80 -41.76 -9.89
N ARG A 307 -0.18 -42.84 -9.41
CA ARG A 307 -0.46 -43.41 -8.08
C ARG A 307 -0.08 -42.43 -6.98
N ARG A 308 1.11 -41.82 -7.08
CA ARG A 308 1.56 -40.82 -6.10
C ARG A 308 0.63 -39.60 -6.03
N VAL A 309 0.16 -39.13 -7.20
CA VAL A 309 -0.80 -38.02 -7.27
C VAL A 309 -2.17 -38.43 -6.71
N ALA A 310 -2.65 -39.64 -7.00
CA ALA A 310 -3.90 -40.17 -6.44
C ALA A 310 -3.83 -40.28 -4.91
N ASP A 311 -2.75 -40.83 -4.35
CA ASP A 311 -2.54 -40.94 -2.90
C ASP A 311 -2.51 -39.55 -2.24
N GLN A 312 -1.88 -38.57 -2.90
CA GLN A 312 -1.87 -37.20 -2.42
C GLN A 312 -3.27 -36.56 -2.46
N LEU A 313 -4.06 -36.82 -3.51
CA LEU A 313 -5.43 -36.34 -3.59
C LEU A 313 -6.32 -36.99 -2.53
N GLY A 314 -6.13 -38.27 -2.22
CA GLY A 314 -6.82 -38.97 -1.13
C GLY A 314 -6.52 -38.36 0.24
N ARG A 315 -5.23 -38.07 0.52
CA ARG A 315 -4.83 -37.35 1.75
C ARG A 315 -5.44 -35.95 1.85
N LEU A 316 -5.52 -35.22 0.73
CA LEU A 316 -6.16 -33.91 0.69
C LEU A 316 -7.69 -33.99 0.85
N ALA A 317 -8.33 -35.06 0.34
CA ALA A 317 -9.77 -35.29 0.48
C ALA A 317 -10.16 -35.51 1.94
N ALA A 318 -9.35 -36.28 2.69
CA ALA A 318 -9.59 -36.53 4.12
C ALA A 318 -9.64 -35.25 4.97
N HIS A 319 -8.93 -34.19 4.56
CA HIS A 319 -8.90 -32.91 5.27
C HIS A 319 -9.83 -31.85 4.66
N ASP A 320 -10.57 -32.17 3.59
CA ASP A 320 -11.33 -31.20 2.80
C ASP A 320 -12.40 -30.48 3.62
N VAL A 321 -13.17 -31.27 4.39
CA VAL A 321 -14.25 -30.76 5.26
C VAL A 321 -13.69 -29.84 6.33
N GLY A 322 -12.60 -30.23 7.01
CA GLY A 322 -11.97 -29.43 8.05
C GLY A 322 -11.46 -28.09 7.53
N PHE A 323 -10.78 -28.09 6.37
CA PHE A 323 -10.31 -26.84 5.76
C PHE A 323 -11.45 -25.93 5.31
N ARG A 324 -12.56 -26.50 4.80
CA ARG A 324 -13.74 -25.73 4.41
C ARG A 324 -14.41 -25.10 5.63
N LEU A 325 -14.62 -25.86 6.71
CA LEU A 325 -15.21 -25.36 7.95
C LEU A 325 -14.35 -24.27 8.57
N ALA A 326 -13.03 -24.46 8.65
CA ALA A 326 -12.10 -23.43 9.11
C ALA A 326 -12.18 -22.16 8.24
N GLY A 327 -12.26 -22.33 6.92
CA GLY A 327 -12.46 -21.22 5.99
C GLY A 327 -13.75 -20.45 6.26
N VAL A 328 -14.87 -21.14 6.46
CA VAL A 328 -16.16 -20.51 6.78
C VAL A 328 -16.12 -19.81 8.14
N ALA A 329 -15.53 -20.45 9.15
CA ALA A 329 -15.40 -19.88 10.49
C ALA A 329 -14.65 -18.54 10.49
N VAL A 330 -13.55 -18.43 9.73
CA VAL A 330 -12.83 -17.15 9.56
C VAL A 330 -13.72 -16.09 8.93
N GLY A 331 -14.51 -16.44 7.90
CA GLY A 331 -15.42 -15.50 7.27
C GLY A 331 -16.54 -15.01 8.21
N VAL A 332 -17.12 -15.92 9.00
CA VAL A 332 -18.15 -15.58 10.01
C VAL A 332 -17.57 -14.70 11.11
N LEU A 333 -16.34 -14.99 11.58
CA LEU A 333 -15.66 -14.16 12.57
C LEU A 333 -15.42 -12.73 12.04
N LEU A 334 -14.98 -12.58 10.78
CA LEU A 334 -14.81 -11.27 10.17
C LEU A 334 -16.13 -10.49 10.09
N LEU A 335 -17.26 -11.15 9.78
CA LEU A 335 -18.59 -10.51 9.80
C LEU A 335 -19.01 -10.10 11.21
N ALA A 336 -18.74 -10.91 12.22
CA ALA A 336 -19.04 -10.57 13.61
C ALA A 336 -18.25 -9.33 14.07
N VAL A 337 -16.96 -9.26 13.73
CA VAL A 337 -16.12 -8.08 14.02
C VAL A 337 -16.61 -6.86 13.23
N ALA A 338 -17.04 -7.02 11.97
CA ALA A 338 -17.63 -5.94 11.18
C ALA A 338 -18.91 -5.39 11.82
N ALA A 339 -19.81 -6.28 12.28
CA ALA A 339 -21.04 -5.88 12.96
C ALA A 339 -20.76 -5.15 14.28
N TRP A 340 -19.78 -5.63 15.05
CA TRP A 340 -19.34 -4.96 16.27
C TRP A 340 -18.76 -3.56 15.98
N ALA A 341 -17.93 -3.42 14.93
CA ALA A 341 -17.41 -2.12 14.49
C ALA A 341 -18.53 -1.15 14.11
N THR A 342 -19.55 -1.63 13.38
CA THR A 342 -20.73 -0.82 13.03
C THR A 342 -21.44 -0.32 14.29
N MET A 343 -21.67 -1.19 15.28
CA MET A 343 -22.34 -0.82 16.53
C MET A 343 -21.53 0.23 17.31
N ARG A 344 -20.20 0.07 17.40
CA ARG A 344 -19.33 1.06 18.05
C ARG A 344 -19.36 2.40 17.34
N ALA A 345 -19.35 2.40 16.00
CA ALA A 345 -19.43 3.61 15.22
C ALA A 345 -20.76 4.34 15.46
N ILE A 346 -21.90 3.64 15.33
CA ILE A 346 -23.23 4.22 15.55
C ILE A 346 -23.35 4.83 16.96
N ASN A 347 -22.84 4.15 17.99
CA ASN A 347 -22.90 4.65 19.37
C ASN A 347 -22.01 5.87 19.61
N ALA A 348 -21.01 6.13 18.75
CA ALA A 348 -20.09 7.24 18.89
C ALA A 348 -20.58 8.54 18.22
N TRP A 349 -21.55 8.47 17.30
CA TRP A 349 -21.97 9.63 16.51
C TRP A 349 -23.10 10.41 17.17
N SER A 350 -23.13 11.73 16.95
CA SER A 350 -24.34 12.50 17.19
C SER A 350 -25.36 12.25 16.07
N SER A 351 -26.65 12.38 16.36
CA SER A 351 -27.73 12.30 15.36
C SER A 351 -27.61 13.35 14.24
N GLN A 352 -26.78 14.38 14.45
CA GLN A 352 -26.51 15.48 13.53
C GLN A 352 -25.17 15.32 12.78
N ALA A 353 -24.47 14.19 12.91
CA ALA A 353 -23.18 13.98 12.25
C ALA A 353 -23.33 14.05 10.72
N PRO A 354 -22.53 14.87 10.01
CA PRO A 354 -22.55 14.93 8.54
C PRO A 354 -22.25 13.57 7.88
N VAL A 355 -22.85 13.31 6.71
CA VAL A 355 -22.65 12.05 5.95
C VAL A 355 -21.17 11.66 5.78
N PRO A 356 -20.23 12.58 5.45
CA PRO A 356 -18.82 12.21 5.32
C PRO A 356 -18.22 11.66 6.62
N VAL A 357 -18.64 12.20 7.77
CA VAL A 357 -18.19 11.75 9.09
C VAL A 357 -18.74 10.36 9.40
N GLN A 358 -20.01 10.12 9.09
CA GLN A 358 -20.64 8.79 9.21
C GLN A 358 -19.93 7.74 8.33
N LEU A 359 -19.62 8.10 7.08
CA LEU A 359 -18.90 7.21 6.17
C LEU A 359 -17.46 6.95 6.63
N ALA A 360 -16.75 7.95 7.16
CA ALA A 360 -15.38 7.78 7.61
C ALA A 360 -15.26 6.86 8.83
N SER A 361 -16.29 6.82 9.65
CA SER A 361 -16.33 6.02 10.88
C SER A 361 -16.89 4.61 10.69
N LEU A 362 -17.66 4.36 9.62
CA LEU A 362 -17.97 3.01 9.15
C LEU A 362 -16.84 2.33 8.38
N ARG A 363 -15.69 3.00 8.22
CA ARG A 363 -14.57 2.51 7.41
C ARG A 363 -14.19 1.07 7.73
N ASP A 364 -13.94 0.78 9.00
CA ASP A 364 -13.47 -0.54 9.43
C ASP A 364 -14.55 -1.61 9.21
N ALA A 365 -15.82 -1.28 9.50
CA ALA A 365 -16.95 -2.17 9.28
C ALA A 365 -17.12 -2.55 7.81
N VAL A 366 -17.11 -1.56 6.91
CA VAL A 366 -17.24 -1.78 5.47
C VAL A 366 -16.06 -2.59 4.92
N LEU A 367 -14.83 -2.27 5.33
CA LEU A 367 -13.64 -3.01 4.88
C LEU A 367 -13.67 -4.46 5.36
N LEU A 368 -14.04 -4.71 6.62
CA LEU A 368 -14.17 -6.06 7.17
C LEU A 368 -15.31 -6.85 6.53
N ALA A 369 -16.48 -6.25 6.32
CA ALA A 369 -17.60 -6.89 5.65
C ALA A 369 -17.26 -7.26 4.19
N ALA A 370 -16.57 -6.37 3.47
CA ALA A 370 -16.08 -6.64 2.13
C ALA A 370 -15.04 -7.79 2.12
N LEU A 371 -14.11 -7.79 3.08
CA LEU A 371 -13.11 -8.86 3.22
C LEU A 371 -13.76 -10.20 3.53
N ALA A 372 -14.76 -10.22 4.41
CA ALA A 372 -15.51 -11.41 4.77
C ALA A 372 -16.29 -11.97 3.58
N SER A 373 -16.98 -11.10 2.84
CA SER A 373 -17.73 -11.46 1.64
C SER A 373 -16.81 -12.08 0.58
N LEU A 374 -15.66 -11.47 0.35
CA LEU A 374 -14.62 -11.98 -0.53
C LEU A 374 -14.12 -13.35 -0.06
N TRP A 375 -13.81 -13.47 1.23
CA TRP A 375 -13.29 -14.70 1.82
C TRP A 375 -14.29 -15.86 1.65
N LEU A 376 -15.56 -15.65 2.05
CA LEU A 376 -16.63 -16.64 1.95
C LEU A 376 -16.94 -17.01 0.50
N GLY A 377 -17.01 -16.02 -0.40
CA GLY A 377 -17.30 -16.24 -1.83
C GLY A 377 -16.19 -16.98 -2.59
N THR A 378 -14.97 -17.02 -2.04
CA THR A 378 -13.80 -17.58 -2.72
C THR A 378 -13.12 -18.72 -1.96
N VAL A 379 -13.82 -19.34 -1.00
CA VAL A 379 -13.34 -20.57 -0.36
C VAL A 379 -13.23 -21.68 -1.41
N GLU A 380 -12.01 -22.17 -1.59
CA GLU A 380 -11.68 -23.28 -2.48
C GLU A 380 -10.60 -24.13 -1.82
N THR A 381 -10.86 -25.42 -1.71
CA THR A 381 -9.91 -26.37 -1.12
C THR A 381 -8.89 -26.83 -2.16
N ARG A 382 -7.71 -27.24 -1.67
CA ARG A 382 -6.63 -27.71 -2.56
C ARG A 382 -7.03 -28.97 -3.32
N HIS A 383 -7.80 -29.87 -2.69
CA HIS A 383 -8.32 -31.09 -3.30
C HIS A 383 -9.19 -30.76 -4.51
N ARG A 384 -10.30 -30.03 -4.31
CA ARG A 384 -11.25 -29.67 -5.37
C ARG A 384 -10.57 -28.98 -6.55
N ARG A 385 -9.66 -28.05 -6.27
CA ARG A 385 -8.91 -27.34 -7.30
C ARG A 385 -8.05 -28.28 -8.15
N LEU A 386 -7.28 -29.18 -7.53
CA LEU A 386 -6.41 -30.09 -8.26
C LEU A 386 -7.22 -31.13 -9.06
N THR A 387 -8.31 -31.64 -8.48
CA THR A 387 -9.22 -32.57 -9.17
C THR A 387 -9.77 -31.96 -10.45
N LEU A 388 -10.31 -30.74 -10.38
CA LEU A 388 -10.85 -30.03 -11.57
C LEU A 388 -9.79 -29.77 -12.65
N LEU A 389 -8.58 -29.37 -12.26
CA LEU A 389 -7.50 -29.10 -13.22
C LEU A 389 -7.01 -30.40 -13.90
N LEU A 390 -6.93 -31.51 -13.15
CA LEU A 390 -6.54 -32.81 -13.69
C LEU A 390 -7.64 -33.44 -14.56
N GLU A 391 -8.91 -33.23 -14.22
CA GLU A 391 -10.05 -33.62 -15.05
C GLU A 391 -9.99 -32.90 -16.39
N ARG A 392 -9.75 -31.58 -16.39
CA ARG A 392 -9.57 -30.81 -17.62
C ARG A 392 -8.37 -31.25 -18.47
N HIS A 393 -7.28 -31.65 -17.82
CA HIS A 393 -6.14 -32.26 -18.50
C HIS A 393 -6.52 -33.57 -19.21
N ARG A 394 -7.33 -34.43 -18.57
CA ARG A 394 -7.80 -35.68 -19.18
C ARG A 394 -8.70 -35.44 -20.38
N GLU A 395 -9.61 -34.45 -20.29
CA GLU A 395 -10.47 -34.06 -21.42
C GLU A 395 -9.65 -33.59 -22.63
N THR A 396 -8.69 -32.69 -22.41
CA THR A 396 -7.83 -32.15 -23.48
C THR A 396 -6.91 -33.21 -24.09
N SER A 397 -6.39 -34.13 -23.27
CA SER A 397 -5.59 -35.26 -23.75
C SER A 397 -6.41 -36.25 -24.58
N ARG A 398 -7.65 -36.55 -24.18
CA ARG A 398 -8.57 -37.41 -24.95
C ARG A 398 -8.95 -36.77 -26.30
N ALA A 399 -9.27 -35.48 -26.30
CA ALA A 399 -9.60 -34.76 -27.53
C ALA A 399 -8.43 -34.76 -28.54
N SER A 400 -7.19 -34.64 -28.05
CA SER A 400 -5.98 -34.66 -28.88
C SER A 400 -5.64 -36.06 -29.40
N ALA A 401 -5.96 -37.12 -28.64
CA ALA A 401 -5.73 -38.49 -29.09
C ALA A 401 -6.70 -38.90 -30.22
N GLY A 402 -7.95 -38.43 -30.18
CA GLY A 402 -8.96 -38.76 -31.19
C GLY A 402 -8.75 -38.10 -32.55
N THR A 403 -8.08 -36.94 -32.62
CA THR A 403 -7.77 -36.27 -33.90
C THR A 403 -6.56 -36.87 -34.62
N GLY A 404 -5.69 -37.59 -33.91
CA GLY A 404 -4.51 -38.23 -34.49
C GLY A 404 -4.76 -39.59 -35.14
N SER A 405 -5.82 -40.31 -34.77
CA SER A 405 -6.13 -41.63 -35.34
C SER A 405 -6.91 -41.57 -36.66
N GLY A 406 -7.51 -40.43 -36.99
CA GLY A 406 -8.32 -40.26 -38.21
C GLY A 406 -7.54 -39.85 -39.47
N SER A 407 -6.23 -39.60 -39.37
CA SER A 407 -5.39 -39.14 -40.49
C SER A 407 -4.39 -40.19 -41.00
N ALA A 408 -4.46 -41.43 -40.51
CA ALA A 408 -3.59 -42.53 -40.94
C ALA A 408 -4.23 -43.46 -41.98
N GLU A 409 -5.43 -43.15 -42.47
CA GLU A 409 -6.21 -44.03 -43.37
C GLU A 409 -6.56 -43.38 -44.73
N SER A 410 -5.86 -42.32 -45.14
CA SER A 410 -5.99 -41.71 -46.47
C SER A 410 -4.74 -41.84 -47.31
#